data_AF-A0A5K3G3A8-F1
#
_entry.id   AF-A0A5K3G3A8-F1
#
_cell.length_a   1.000
_cell.length_b   1.000
_cell.length_c   1.000
_cell.angle_alpha   90.00
_cell.angle_beta   90.00
_cell.angle_gamma   90.00
#
_symmetry.space_group_name_H-M   'P 1'
#
loop_
_entity.id
_entity.type
_entity.pdbx_description
1 polymer ?
#
loop_
_entity_poly.entity_id
_entity_poly.type
_entity_poly.pdbx_seq_one_letter_code
_entity_poly.pdbx_strand_id
1 'polypeptide(L)'
;MDFKFSAIAPGVNPGKVENGSFHSMYFPYRGQLAYLQPLVFVMFDGVKRNTFIRVRCWLIAKNIKVDFARGEGSAEFEIMFE
;
A
#
# COMPACT_ATOMS: atom_id res chain seq x y z
N MET A 1 23.63 -4.14 -1.74
CA MET A 1 22.24 -3.80 -2.14
C MET A 1 21.85 -2.62 -1.28
N ASP A 2 21.93 -1.42 -1.85
CA ASP A 2 21.61 -0.20 -1.14
C ASP A 2 20.09 -0.04 -1.11
N PHE A 3 19.46 -0.31 0.04
CA PHE A 3 18.08 0.09 0.26
C PHE A 3 18.07 1.61 0.41
N LYS A 4 18.00 2.30 -0.73
CA LYS A 4 17.73 3.74 -0.77
C LYS A 4 16.29 3.95 -0.32
N PHE A 5 16.07 4.06 0.99
CA PHE A 5 14.93 4.84 1.48
C PHE A 5 15.17 6.26 0.96
N SER A 6 14.51 6.65 -0.12
CA SER A 6 14.59 8.01 -0.62
C SER A 6 13.96 8.92 0.45
N ALA A 7 14.79 9.53 1.28
CA ALA A 7 14.40 10.64 2.13
C ALA A 7 14.16 11.85 1.22
N ILE A 8 13.04 11.81 0.50
CA ILE A 8 12.55 12.94 -0.30
C ILE A 8 12.07 13.99 0.71
N ALA A 9 12.46 15.24 0.47
CA ALA A 9 12.15 16.35 1.36
C ALA A 9 10.65 16.39 1.69
N PRO A 10 10.26 16.65 2.96
CA PRO A 10 8.86 16.79 3.32
C PRO A 10 8.25 17.95 2.52
N GLY A 11 7.32 17.66 1.61
CA GLY A 11 6.55 18.69 0.88
C GLY A 11 6.54 18.57 -0.64
N VAL A 12 7.33 17.68 -1.25
CA VAL A 12 7.22 17.41 -2.71
C VAL A 12 6.89 15.94 -2.92
N ASN A 13 5.65 15.69 -3.34
CA ASN A 13 5.22 14.36 -3.74
C ASN A 13 5.91 14.00 -5.06
N PRO A 14 6.81 13.00 -5.10
CA PRO A 14 7.56 12.65 -6.31
C PRO A 14 6.68 12.00 -7.40
N GLY A 15 5.36 11.98 -7.20
CA GLY A 15 4.45 11.13 -7.95
C GLY A 15 4.69 9.65 -7.65
N LYS A 16 4.17 8.80 -8.52
CA LYS A 16 4.30 7.35 -8.40
C LYS A 16 5.72 6.92 -8.79
N VAL A 17 6.59 6.68 -7.81
CA VAL A 17 7.98 6.23 -8.05
C VAL A 17 8.03 4.76 -8.48
N GLU A 18 7.12 3.94 -7.94
CA GLU A 18 6.95 2.52 -8.27
C GLU A 18 5.47 2.13 -8.35
N ASN A 19 5.19 0.93 -8.85
CA ASN A 19 3.83 0.49 -9.12
C ASN A 19 2.95 0.21 -7.88
N GLY A 20 3.49 0.32 -6.67
CA GLY A 20 2.80 -0.09 -5.43
C GLY A 20 2.71 -1.61 -5.32
N SER A 21 3.74 -2.31 -5.78
CA SER A 21 3.80 -3.77 -5.85
C SER A 21 4.65 -4.37 -4.72
N PHE A 22 4.32 -5.57 -4.28
CA PHE A 22 5.18 -6.36 -3.41
C PHE A 22 6.22 -7.12 -4.23
N HIS A 23 7.51 -6.97 -3.92
CA HIS A 23 8.56 -7.68 -4.65
C HIS A 23 8.51 -9.19 -4.35
N SER A 24 8.65 -10.01 -5.39
CA SER A 24 8.63 -11.48 -5.27
C SER A 24 9.72 -12.07 -4.36
N MET A 25 10.79 -11.32 -4.07
CA MET A 25 11.92 -11.80 -3.26
C MET A 25 11.54 -12.06 -1.80
N TYR A 26 10.46 -11.44 -1.32
CA TYR A 26 9.93 -11.65 0.03
C TYR A 26 9.15 -12.97 0.16
N PHE A 27 8.85 -13.65 -0.95
CA PHE A 27 8.06 -14.88 -0.96
C PHE A 27 8.91 -16.10 -1.36
N PRO A 28 8.65 -17.30 -0.82
CA PRO A 28 7.60 -17.62 0.14
C PRO A 28 8.02 -17.37 1.59
N TYR A 29 7.02 -17.12 2.45
CA TYR A 29 7.19 -17.24 3.89
C TYR A 29 7.38 -18.71 4.27
N ARG A 30 8.40 -19.02 5.07
CA ARG A 30 8.79 -20.37 5.50
C ARG A 30 8.88 -20.50 7.03
N GLY A 31 8.32 -19.55 7.78
CA GLY A 31 8.50 -19.51 9.24
C GLY A 31 9.87 -18.97 9.66
N GLN A 32 10.53 -18.17 8.81
CA GLN A 32 11.84 -17.59 9.14
C GLN A 32 11.72 -16.68 10.37
N LEU A 33 12.67 -16.78 11.31
CA LEU A 33 12.74 -15.90 12.46
C LEU A 33 12.91 -14.45 12.00
N ALA A 34 12.15 -13.53 12.59
CA ALA A 34 12.17 -12.10 12.25
C ALA A 34 11.86 -11.78 10.77
N TYR A 35 11.00 -12.56 10.12
CA TYR A 35 10.49 -12.22 8.79
C TYR A 35 9.77 -10.86 8.80
N LEU A 36 10.20 -9.96 7.91
CA LEU A 36 9.56 -8.67 7.67
C LEU A 36 8.73 -8.76 6.39
N GLN A 37 7.42 -8.70 6.52
CA GLN A 37 6.51 -8.65 5.38
C GLN A 37 6.67 -7.33 4.62
N PRO A 38 6.60 -7.34 3.28
CA PRO A 38 6.72 -6.12 2.50
C PRO A 38 5.51 -5.20 2.76
N LEU A 39 5.77 -3.89 2.75
CA LEU A 39 4.76 -2.85 2.96
C LEU A 39 4.69 -1.94 1.74
N VAL A 40 3.50 -1.38 1.48
CA VAL A 40 3.27 -0.34 0.47
C VAL A 40 2.51 0.79 1.14
N PHE A 41 2.91 2.02 0.83
CA PHE A 41 2.22 3.22 1.29
C PHE A 41 1.39 3.81 0.16
N VAL A 42 0.18 4.26 0.49
CA VAL A 42 -0.69 5.01 -0.41
C VAL A 42 -0.82 6.42 0.14
N MET A 43 -0.51 7.39 -0.70
CA MET A 43 -0.58 8.81 -0.35
C MET A 43 -1.69 9.48 -1.14
N PHE A 44 -2.60 10.14 -0.41
CA PHE A 44 -3.69 10.91 -0.99
C PHE A 44 -3.26 12.38 -1.06
N ASP A 45 -2.80 12.80 -2.24
CA ASP A 45 -2.43 14.20 -2.47
C ASP A 45 -3.66 15.04 -2.84
N GLY A 46 -3.66 16.32 -2.44
CA GLY A 46 -4.71 17.27 -2.80
C GLY A 46 -6.09 16.98 -2.20
N VAL A 47 -6.15 16.25 -1.07
CA VAL A 47 -7.42 16.00 -0.37
C VAL A 47 -8.05 17.32 0.08
N LYS A 48 -9.30 17.56 -0.31
CA LYS A 48 -10.06 18.74 0.12
C LYS A 48 -10.46 18.60 1.59
N ARG A 49 -10.32 19.67 2.35
CA ARG A 49 -10.84 19.76 3.73
C ARG A 49 -12.35 19.56 3.76
N ASN A 50 -12.85 19.11 4.90
CA ASN A 50 -14.25 18.76 5.15
C ASN A 50 -14.82 17.77 4.13
N THR A 51 -13.96 16.89 3.59
CA THR A 51 -14.37 15.85 2.65
C THR A 51 -14.28 14.50 3.33
N PHE A 52 -15.37 13.74 3.21
CA PHE A 52 -15.44 12.36 3.62
C PHE A 52 -15.12 11.44 2.43
N ILE A 53 -14.09 10.61 2.56
CA ILE A 53 -13.58 9.75 1.50
C ILE A 53 -13.66 8.30 1.95
N ARG A 54 -14.30 7.47 1.13
CA ARG A 54 -14.28 6.01 1.29
C ARG A 54 -13.26 5.43 0.34
N VAL A 55 -12.31 4.67 0.88
CA VAL A 55 -11.24 4.05 0.11
C VAL A 55 -11.40 2.55 0.15
N ARG A 56 -11.25 1.93 -1.03
CA ARG A 56 -11.10 0.49 -1.19
C ARG A 56 -9.82 0.22 -1.97
N CYS A 57 -8.90 -0.52 -1.35
CA CYS A 57 -7.67 -1.00 -1.95
C CYS A 57 -7.79 -2.51 -2.20
N TRP A 58 -7.26 -3.03 -3.30
CA TRP A 58 -7.24 -4.47 -3.57
C TRP A 58 -6.00 -4.90 -4.34
N LEU A 59 -5.69 -6.19 -4.27
CA LEU A 59 -4.52 -6.77 -4.91
C LEU A 59 -4.85 -7.29 -6.31
N ILE A 60 -3.95 -7.02 -7.25
CA ILE A 60 -4.03 -7.54 -8.63
C ILE A 60 -2.92 -8.59 -8.79
N ALA A 61 -3.26 -9.85 -8.58
CA ALA A 61 -2.32 -10.97 -8.69
C ALA A 61 -3.03 -12.26 -9.14
N LYS A 62 -2.32 -13.13 -9.87
CA LYS A 62 -2.90 -14.38 -10.42
C LYS A 62 -3.35 -15.37 -9.34
N ASN A 63 -2.73 -15.32 -8.17
CA ASN A 63 -2.93 -16.26 -7.06
C ASN A 63 -3.77 -15.69 -5.91
N ILE A 64 -4.36 -14.50 -6.07
CA ILE A 64 -5.18 -13.86 -5.04
C ILE A 64 -6.58 -13.67 -5.61
N LYS A 65 -7.55 -14.36 -5.00
CA LYS A 65 -8.96 -14.11 -5.25
C LYS A 65 -9.40 -12.92 -4.40
N VAL A 66 -10.03 -11.94 -5.03
CA VAL A 66 -10.60 -10.79 -4.32
C VAL A 66 -12.09 -11.04 -4.09
N ASP A 67 -12.53 -10.93 -2.84
CA ASP A 67 -13.93 -11.04 -2.44
C ASP A 67 -14.28 -9.88 -1.50
N PHE A 68 -14.96 -8.86 -2.05
CA PHE A 68 -15.31 -7.65 -1.30
C PHE A 68 -16.37 -7.88 -0.24
N ALA A 69 -17.23 -8.90 -0.38
CA ALA A 69 -18.24 -9.19 0.64
C ALA A 69 -17.59 -9.79 1.89
N ARG A 70 -16.51 -10.54 1.71
CA ARG A 70 -15.74 -11.18 2.78
C ARG A 70 -14.50 -10.39 3.22
N GLY A 71 -14.17 -9.30 2.51
CA GLY A 71 -12.96 -8.50 2.74
C GLY A 71 -11.66 -9.25 2.39
N GLU A 72 -11.70 -10.25 1.52
CA GLU A 72 -10.52 -11.02 1.14
C GLU A 72 -9.79 -10.36 -0.02
N GLY A 73 -8.46 -10.21 0.09
CA GLY A 73 -7.63 -9.59 -0.94
C GLY A 73 -7.86 -8.07 -1.10
N SER A 74 -8.59 -7.45 -0.18
CA SER A 74 -8.91 -6.03 -0.17
C SER A 74 -8.83 -5.42 1.24
N ALA A 75 -8.63 -4.10 1.29
CA ALA A 75 -8.73 -3.30 2.51
C ALA A 75 -9.66 -2.11 2.26
N GLU A 76 -10.55 -1.85 3.20
CA GLU A 76 -11.50 -0.73 3.14
C GLU A 76 -11.36 0.14 4.38
N PHE A 77 -11.35 1.46 4.19
CA PHE A 77 -11.27 2.43 5.27
C PHE A 77 -11.86 3.76 4.85
N GLU A 78 -12.22 4.57 5.85
CA GLU A 78 -12.82 5.88 5.68
C GLU A 78 -11.86 6.96 6.19
N ILE A 79 -11.74 8.06 5.44
CA ILE A 79 -10.92 9.20 5.78
C ILE A 79 -11.84 10.42 5.92
N MET A 80 -11.73 11.11 7.05
CA MET A 80 -12.30 12.44 7.23
C MET A 80 -11.14 13.42 7.43
N PHE A 81 -11.01 14.38 6.52
CA PHE A 81 -9.96 15.39 6.59
C PHE A 81 -10.57 16.74 6.99
N GLU A 82 -10.20 17.23 8.17
CA GLU A 82 -10.65 18.51 8.75
C GLU A 82 -9.66 19.66 8.46
#